data_AF-A0A5S4G4B9-F1
#
_entry.id   AF-A0A5S4G4B9-F1
#
_cell.length_a   1.000
_cell.length_b   1.000
_cell.length_c   1.000
_cell.angle_alpha   90.00
_cell.angle_beta   90.00
_cell.angle_gamma   90.00
#
_symmetry.space_group_name_H-M   'P 1'
#
loop_
_entity.id
_entity.type
_entity.pdbx_description
1 polymer ?
#
loop_
_entity_poly.entity_id
_entity_poly.type
_entity_poly.pdbx_seq_one_letter_code
_entity_poly.pdbx_strand_id
1 'polypeptide(L)'
;MLDKQEARTVAGLLEELADRLGHDAPLGAEAERLAMTLRERLAGATGSGPVIPGNTVEARADAAAARDLAAEQRDLAARQRDEAADQRSLAALARSRQETRTPEAVQADEAAWWREQRQEQRDREAAARDRAAAAADRQAGQADREQNLIEREQQHPPWRSETNGSGTTSDTGRADVSARPAQMDMRDIRERTQDIMRRGELARQNAATARLQVDRIAQRLAELRSRLR
;
A
#
# COMPACT_ATOMS: atom_id res chain seq x y z
N MET A 1 -1.64 -7.04 -54.71
CA MET A 1 -3.06 -7.21 -55.10
C MET A 1 -3.18 -6.64 -56.50
N LEU A 2 -3.79 -7.38 -57.43
CA LEU A 2 -4.04 -6.88 -58.78
C LEU A 2 -5.09 -5.77 -58.71
N ASP A 3 -4.87 -4.68 -59.44
CA ASP A 3 -5.89 -3.65 -59.57
C ASP A 3 -7.06 -4.13 -60.46
N LYS A 4 -8.15 -3.37 -60.48
CA LYS A 4 -9.38 -3.74 -61.21
C LYS A 4 -9.14 -3.87 -62.72
N GLN A 5 -8.20 -3.12 -63.27
CA GLN A 5 -7.89 -3.06 -64.69
C GLN A 5 -6.97 -4.22 -65.07
N GLU A 6 -5.98 -4.52 -64.22
CA GLU A 6 -5.12 -5.70 -64.30
C GLU A 6 -5.94 -7.00 -64.19
N ALA A 7 -6.86 -7.10 -63.24
CA ALA A 7 -7.71 -8.29 -63.07
C ALA A 7 -8.64 -8.53 -64.27
N ARG A 8 -9.13 -7.47 -64.93
CA ARG A 8 -9.90 -7.59 -66.19
C ARG A 8 -9.04 -8.08 -67.35
N THR A 9 -7.81 -7.57 -67.43
CA THR A 9 -6.86 -7.94 -68.48
C THR A 9 -6.45 -9.41 -68.32
N VAL A 10 -6.16 -9.85 -67.10
CA VAL A 10 -5.85 -11.25 -66.79
C VAL A 10 -7.03 -12.18 -67.08
N ALA A 11 -8.27 -11.79 -66.76
CA ALA A 11 -9.44 -12.59 -67.09
C ALA A 11 -9.63 -12.76 -68.61
N GLY A 12 -9.40 -11.71 -69.41
CA GLY A 12 -9.47 -11.80 -70.87
C GLY A 12 -8.36 -12.67 -71.48
N LEU A 13 -7.14 -12.59 -70.95
CA LEU A 13 -6.03 -13.45 -71.40
C LEU A 13 -6.27 -14.93 -71.08
N LEU A 14 -6.90 -15.24 -69.95
CA LEU A 14 -7.26 -16.62 -69.59
C LEU A 14 -8.33 -17.20 -70.51
N GLU A 15 -9.29 -16.39 -70.99
CA GLU A 15 -10.28 -16.83 -71.98
C GLU A 15 -9.66 -17.08 -73.35
N GLU A 16 -8.80 -16.17 -73.81
CA GLU A 16 -8.08 -16.36 -75.08
C GLU A 16 -7.20 -17.63 -75.04
N LEU A 17 -6.63 -17.94 -73.87
CA LEU A 17 -5.89 -19.18 -73.63
C LEU A 17 -6.80 -20.42 -73.66
N ALA A 18 -7.96 -20.35 -73.02
CA ALA A 18 -8.97 -21.43 -73.03
C ALA A 18 -9.48 -21.73 -74.45
N ASP A 19 -9.75 -20.70 -75.25
CA ASP A 19 -10.18 -20.83 -76.64
C ASP A 19 -9.10 -21.48 -77.52
N ARG A 20 -7.82 -21.13 -77.31
CA ARG A 20 -6.70 -21.68 -78.07
C ARG A 20 -6.38 -23.14 -77.72
N LEU A 21 -6.54 -23.52 -76.46
CA LEU A 21 -6.23 -24.87 -75.98
C LEU A 21 -7.37 -25.87 -76.25
N GLY A 22 -8.57 -25.37 -76.56
CA GLY A 22 -9.78 -26.17 -76.70
C GLY A 22 -10.36 -26.56 -75.35
N HIS A 23 -11.68 -26.57 -75.24
CA HIS A 23 -12.39 -26.76 -73.97
C HIS A 23 -12.26 -28.19 -73.41
N ASP A 24 -11.87 -29.15 -74.26
CA ASP A 24 -11.66 -30.54 -73.88
C ASP A 24 -10.28 -30.79 -73.25
N ALA A 25 -9.35 -29.84 -73.40
CA ALA A 25 -8.04 -29.92 -72.74
C ALA A 25 -8.18 -29.51 -71.26
N PRO A 26 -7.61 -30.28 -70.30
CA PRO A 26 -7.74 -29.99 -68.87
C PRO A 26 -7.24 -28.59 -68.49
N LEU A 27 -6.24 -28.08 -69.21
CA LEU A 27 -5.71 -26.72 -69.04
C LEU A 27 -6.67 -25.63 -69.55
N GLY A 28 -7.46 -25.92 -70.60
CA GLY A 28 -8.49 -25.01 -71.10
C GLY A 28 -9.64 -24.86 -70.11
N ALA A 29 -10.14 -25.98 -69.58
CA ALA A 29 -11.20 -25.98 -68.56
C ALA A 29 -10.78 -25.29 -67.25
N GLU A 30 -9.50 -25.38 -66.87
CA GLU A 30 -8.98 -24.69 -65.68
C GLU A 30 -8.84 -23.18 -65.90
N ALA A 31 -8.39 -22.76 -67.09
CA ALA A 31 -8.34 -21.34 -67.48
C ALA A 31 -9.74 -20.69 -67.49
N GLU A 32 -10.75 -21.39 -68.00
CA GLU A 32 -12.14 -20.93 -68.01
C GLU A 32 -12.70 -20.77 -66.58
N ARG A 33 -12.45 -21.74 -65.68
CA ARG A 33 -12.82 -21.62 -64.27
C ARG A 33 -12.18 -20.40 -63.62
N LEU A 34 -10.87 -20.19 -63.84
CA LEU A 34 -10.16 -19.05 -63.27
C LEU A 34 -10.69 -17.71 -63.80
N ALA A 35 -10.98 -17.62 -65.11
CA ALA A 35 -11.60 -16.45 -65.72
C ALA A 35 -12.99 -16.15 -65.13
N MET A 36 -13.82 -17.19 -64.95
CA MET A 36 -15.14 -17.07 -64.32
C MET A 36 -15.03 -16.59 -62.86
N THR A 37 -14.11 -17.16 -62.08
CA THR A 37 -13.92 -16.76 -60.67
C THR A 37 -13.44 -15.31 -60.55
N LEU A 38 -12.58 -14.85 -61.46
CA LEU A 38 -12.12 -13.45 -61.52
C LEU A 38 -13.26 -12.51 -61.91
N ARG A 39 -14.13 -12.91 -62.85
CA ARG A 39 -15.32 -12.13 -63.22
C ARG A 39 -16.32 -12.01 -62.07
N GLU A 40 -16.59 -13.10 -61.34
CA GLU A 40 -17.45 -13.07 -60.16
C GLU A 40 -16.92 -12.11 -59.10
N ARG A 41 -15.60 -12.15 -58.83
CA ARG A 41 -14.95 -11.22 -57.91
C ARG A 41 -15.02 -9.77 -58.38
N LEU A 42 -14.82 -9.54 -59.68
CA LEU A 42 -14.92 -8.20 -60.27
C LEU A 42 -16.36 -7.65 -60.25
N ALA A 43 -17.36 -8.49 -60.47
CA ALA A 43 -18.77 -8.13 -60.37
C ALA A 43 -19.16 -7.79 -58.93
N GLY A 44 -18.70 -8.58 -57.95
CA GLY A 44 -18.86 -8.31 -56.53
C GLY A 44 -18.20 -7.00 -56.07
N ALA A 45 -17.01 -6.69 -56.59
CA ALA A 45 -16.29 -5.45 -56.28
C ALA A 45 -16.95 -4.18 -56.86
N THR A 46 -17.77 -4.31 -57.91
CA THR A 46 -18.54 -3.19 -58.47
C THR A 46 -19.87 -2.92 -57.75
N GLY A 47 -20.21 -3.68 -56.69
CA GLY A 47 -21.49 -3.56 -56.00
C GLY A 47 -22.70 -4.00 -56.85
N SER A 48 -22.46 -4.49 -58.07
CA SER A 48 -23.47 -5.07 -58.96
C SER A 48 -23.43 -6.59 -58.85
N GLY A 49 -23.47 -7.08 -57.61
CA GLY A 49 -23.85 -8.47 -57.38
C GLY A 49 -25.32 -8.66 -57.77
N PRO A 50 -25.75 -9.89 -58.12
CA PRO A 50 -27.16 -10.17 -58.33
C PRO A 50 -27.93 -9.63 -57.13
N VAL A 51 -28.85 -8.71 -57.39
CA VAL A 51 -29.78 -8.20 -56.38
C VAL A 51 -30.56 -9.40 -55.90
N ILE A 52 -30.13 -10.00 -54.78
CA ILE A 52 -30.90 -11.07 -54.14
C ILE A 52 -32.25 -10.42 -53.82
N PRO A 53 -33.34 -10.85 -54.50
CA PRO A 53 -34.65 -10.25 -54.28
C PRO A 53 -35.02 -10.51 -52.82
N GLY A 54 -35.25 -9.44 -52.05
CA GLY A 54 -35.51 -9.51 -50.61
C GLY A 54 -34.40 -8.96 -49.71
N ASN A 55 -33.27 -8.51 -50.26
CA ASN A 55 -32.21 -7.87 -49.48
C ASN A 55 -32.28 -6.33 -49.58
N THR A 56 -33.47 -5.79 -49.35
CA THR A 56 -33.72 -4.35 -49.31
C THR A 56 -32.96 -3.71 -48.15
N VAL A 57 -32.71 -2.40 -48.23
CA VAL A 57 -32.08 -1.64 -47.14
C VAL A 57 -32.89 -1.80 -45.84
N GLU A 58 -34.21 -1.84 -45.96
CA GLU A 58 -35.16 -2.10 -44.87
C GLU A 58 -34.94 -3.47 -44.23
N ALA A 59 -34.87 -4.55 -45.02
CA ALA A 59 -34.63 -5.89 -44.49
C ALA A 59 -33.28 -6.01 -43.75
N ARG A 60 -32.25 -5.26 -44.18
CA ARG A 60 -30.96 -5.20 -43.47
C ARG A 60 -31.05 -4.41 -42.18
N ALA A 61 -31.80 -3.31 -42.18
CA ALA A 61 -32.04 -2.49 -40.98
C ALA A 61 -32.83 -3.30 -39.93
N ASP A 62 -33.87 -4.02 -40.34
CA ASP A 62 -34.66 -4.89 -39.47
C ASP A 62 -33.80 -6.03 -38.91
N ALA A 63 -32.97 -6.66 -39.76
CA ALA A 63 -32.03 -7.69 -39.31
C ALA A 63 -30.96 -7.15 -38.35
N ALA A 64 -30.52 -5.90 -38.52
CA ALA A 64 -29.60 -5.25 -37.58
C ALA A 64 -30.30 -4.98 -36.24
N ALA A 65 -31.50 -4.37 -36.27
CA ALA A 65 -32.29 -4.11 -35.08
C ALA A 65 -32.62 -5.40 -34.30
N ALA A 66 -32.93 -6.50 -35.00
CA ALA A 66 -33.16 -7.79 -34.36
C ALA A 66 -31.89 -8.35 -33.69
N ARG A 67 -30.71 -8.16 -34.27
CA ARG A 67 -29.43 -8.57 -33.67
C ARG A 67 -29.10 -7.73 -32.44
N ASP A 68 -29.36 -6.43 -32.50
CA ASP A 68 -29.12 -5.51 -31.39
C ASP A 68 -30.03 -5.86 -30.21
N LEU A 69 -31.33 -6.07 -30.47
CA LEU A 69 -32.27 -6.54 -29.45
C LEU A 69 -31.83 -7.89 -28.83
N ALA A 70 -31.37 -8.84 -29.64
CA ALA A 70 -30.85 -10.11 -29.15
C ALA A 70 -29.54 -9.96 -28.36
N ALA A 71 -28.73 -8.94 -28.65
CA ALA A 71 -27.55 -8.61 -27.85
C ALA A 71 -27.96 -8.02 -26.49
N GLU A 72 -28.89 -7.06 -26.47
CA GLU A 72 -29.43 -6.47 -25.23
C GLU A 72 -30.04 -7.52 -24.31
N GLN A 73 -30.80 -8.48 -24.86
CA GLN A 73 -31.36 -9.59 -24.07
C GLN A 73 -30.29 -10.48 -23.45
N ARG A 74 -29.19 -10.77 -24.17
CA ARG A 74 -28.06 -11.54 -23.64
C ARG A 74 -27.33 -10.78 -22.54
N ASP A 75 -27.16 -9.47 -22.70
CA ASP A 75 -26.53 -8.62 -21.70
C ASP A 75 -27.38 -8.53 -20.43
N LEU A 76 -28.70 -8.40 -20.56
CA LEU A 76 -29.62 -8.43 -19.42
C LEU A 76 -29.54 -9.77 -18.67
N ALA A 77 -29.53 -10.89 -19.39
CA ALA A 77 -29.39 -12.21 -18.80
C ALA A 77 -28.01 -12.43 -18.14
N ALA A 78 -26.94 -11.80 -18.66
CA ALA A 78 -25.63 -11.80 -18.01
C ALA A 78 -25.68 -11.05 -16.67
N ARG A 79 -26.22 -9.83 -16.65
CA ARG A 79 -26.37 -9.03 -15.42
C ARG A 79 -27.17 -9.75 -14.34
N GLN A 80 -28.27 -10.40 -14.71
CA GLN A 80 -29.07 -11.19 -13.76
C GLN A 80 -28.28 -12.36 -13.14
N ARG A 81 -27.42 -13.02 -13.93
CA ARG A 81 -26.55 -14.10 -13.41
C ARG A 81 -25.48 -13.57 -12.47
N ASP A 82 -24.92 -12.39 -12.77
CA ASP A 82 -23.92 -11.73 -11.93
C ASP A 82 -24.55 -11.30 -10.60
N GLU A 83 -25.72 -10.66 -10.61
CA GLU A 83 -26.48 -10.31 -9.41
C GLU A 83 -26.79 -11.54 -8.54
N ALA A 84 -27.19 -12.66 -9.16
CA ALA A 84 -27.43 -13.91 -8.46
C ALA A 84 -26.13 -14.55 -7.90
N ALA A 85 -24.98 -14.31 -8.52
CA ALA A 85 -23.68 -14.74 -8.00
C ALA A 85 -23.25 -13.89 -6.80
N ASP A 86 -23.48 -12.58 -6.85
CA ASP A 86 -23.20 -11.65 -5.75
C ASP A 86 -24.05 -11.96 -4.53
N GLN A 87 -25.35 -12.20 -4.71
CA GLN A 87 -26.25 -12.59 -3.62
C GLN A 87 -25.80 -13.89 -2.92
N ARG A 88 -25.38 -14.90 -3.70
CA ARG A 88 -24.84 -16.15 -3.15
C ARG A 88 -23.53 -15.93 -2.38
N SER A 89 -22.68 -15.06 -2.88
CA SER A 89 -21.41 -14.70 -2.23
C SER A 89 -21.64 -13.98 -0.90
N LEU A 90 -22.56 -13.02 -0.87
CA LEU A 90 -22.97 -12.33 0.35
C LEU A 90 -23.58 -13.29 1.38
N ALA A 91 -24.45 -14.21 0.94
CA ALA A 91 -25.02 -15.23 1.82
C ALA A 91 -23.95 -16.19 2.39
N ALA A 92 -22.96 -16.57 1.59
CA ALA A 92 -21.83 -17.38 2.05
C ALA A 92 -20.99 -16.65 3.10
N LEU A 93 -20.71 -15.35 2.90
CA LEU A 93 -20.02 -14.51 3.88
C LEU A 93 -20.82 -14.36 5.18
N ALA A 94 -22.14 -14.21 5.09
CA ALA A 94 -23.00 -14.14 6.27
C ALA A 94 -22.94 -15.43 7.09
N ARG A 95 -23.03 -16.61 6.43
CA ARG A 95 -22.86 -17.91 7.10
C ARG A 95 -21.48 -18.07 7.71
N SER A 96 -20.43 -17.71 6.97
CA SER A 96 -19.05 -17.76 7.48
C SER A 96 -18.87 -16.90 8.73
N ARG A 97 -19.45 -15.68 8.76
CA ARG A 97 -19.44 -14.82 9.95
C ARG A 97 -20.21 -15.42 11.13
N GLN A 98 -21.31 -16.11 10.85
CA GLN A 98 -22.12 -16.77 11.87
C GLN A 98 -21.42 -18.02 12.44
N GLU A 99 -20.72 -18.78 11.58
CA GLU A 99 -19.94 -19.96 11.98
C GLU A 99 -18.66 -19.61 12.72
N THR A 100 -17.99 -18.50 12.36
CA THR A 100 -16.70 -18.10 12.95
C THR A 100 -16.81 -17.35 14.27
N ARG A 101 -18.00 -17.02 14.74
CA ARG A 101 -18.18 -16.31 16.01
C ARG A 101 -19.33 -16.92 16.81
N THR A 102 -19.06 -18.05 17.45
CA THR A 102 -19.83 -18.35 18.65
C THR A 102 -19.58 -17.19 19.64
N PRO A 103 -20.61 -16.72 20.36
CA PRO A 103 -20.43 -15.68 21.38
C PRO A 103 -19.38 -16.08 22.41
N GLU A 104 -19.20 -17.39 22.63
CA GLU A 104 -18.15 -17.97 23.47
C GLU A 104 -16.74 -17.71 22.91
N ALA A 105 -16.52 -17.86 21.61
CA ALA A 105 -15.22 -17.56 20.99
C ALA A 105 -14.89 -16.06 21.11
N VAL A 106 -15.87 -15.19 20.88
CA VAL A 106 -15.68 -13.74 21.04
C VAL A 106 -15.37 -13.38 22.49
N GLN A 107 -16.09 -13.97 23.45
CA GLN A 107 -15.81 -13.77 24.89
C GLN A 107 -14.44 -14.32 25.30
N ALA A 108 -14.02 -15.46 24.74
CA ALA A 108 -12.71 -16.04 24.99
C ALA A 108 -11.58 -15.15 24.46
N ASP A 109 -11.73 -14.61 23.25
CA ASP A 109 -10.80 -13.66 22.64
C ASP A 109 -10.73 -12.35 23.44
N GLU A 110 -11.87 -11.81 23.84
CA GLU A 110 -11.94 -10.60 24.68
C GLU A 110 -11.28 -10.84 26.05
N ALA A 111 -11.53 -12.00 26.67
CA ALA A 111 -10.88 -12.38 27.92
C ALA A 111 -9.37 -12.61 27.75
N ALA A 112 -8.91 -13.11 26.60
CA ALA A 112 -7.48 -13.21 26.27
C ALA A 112 -6.85 -11.82 26.15
N TRP A 113 -7.51 -10.91 25.44
CA TRP A 113 -7.05 -9.52 25.30
C TRP A 113 -6.93 -8.80 26.65
N TRP A 114 -7.93 -8.93 27.54
CA TRP A 114 -7.86 -8.36 28.89
C TRP A 114 -6.79 -9.00 29.79
N ARG A 115 -6.47 -10.27 29.57
CA ARG A 115 -5.34 -10.93 30.27
C ARG A 115 -4.01 -10.35 29.80
N GLU A 116 -3.83 -10.15 28.51
CA GLU A 116 -2.64 -9.55 27.92
C GLU A 116 -2.45 -8.10 28.40
N GLN A 117 -3.51 -7.28 28.38
CA GLN A 117 -3.46 -5.91 28.88
C GLN A 117 -3.05 -5.82 30.37
N ARG A 118 -3.59 -6.71 31.21
CA ARG A 118 -3.18 -6.79 32.62
C ARG A 118 -1.73 -7.26 32.76
N GLN A 119 -1.27 -8.16 31.89
CA GLN A 119 0.12 -8.59 31.90
C GLN A 119 1.05 -7.44 31.54
N GLU A 120 0.75 -6.71 30.47
CA GLU A 120 1.53 -5.55 30.04
C GLU A 120 1.58 -4.47 31.14
N GLN A 121 0.47 -4.24 31.84
CA GLN A 121 0.45 -3.32 32.98
C GLN A 121 1.39 -3.78 34.10
N ARG A 122 1.37 -5.07 34.46
CA ARG A 122 2.28 -5.62 35.47
C ARG A 122 3.75 -5.52 35.05
N ASP A 123 4.04 -5.74 33.77
CA ASP A 123 5.40 -5.62 33.24
C ASP A 123 5.89 -4.16 33.29
N ARG A 124 5.02 -3.18 32.98
CA ARG A 124 5.34 -1.75 33.12
C ARG A 124 5.58 -1.35 34.58
N GLU A 125 4.79 -1.88 35.51
CA GLU A 125 4.99 -1.65 36.95
C GLU A 125 6.29 -2.26 37.45
N ALA A 126 6.63 -3.49 37.03
CA ALA A 126 7.89 -4.13 37.34
C ALA A 126 9.08 -3.28 36.83
N ALA A 127 9.05 -2.88 35.56
CA ALA A 127 10.07 -2.01 34.98
C ALA A 127 10.15 -0.62 35.66
N ALA A 128 9.06 -0.12 36.23
CA ALA A 128 9.09 1.11 37.03
C ALA A 128 9.78 0.90 38.38
N ARG A 129 9.54 -0.24 39.05
CA ARG A 129 10.23 -0.60 40.30
C ARG A 129 11.73 -0.79 40.07
N ASP A 130 12.12 -1.46 38.99
CA ASP A 130 13.53 -1.67 38.65
C ASP A 130 14.24 -0.33 38.42
N ARG A 131 13.60 0.61 37.72
CA ARG A 131 14.13 1.96 37.52
C ARG A 131 14.26 2.74 38.83
N ALA A 132 13.30 2.59 39.75
CA ALA A 132 13.35 3.21 41.06
C ALA A 132 14.49 2.63 41.92
N ALA A 133 14.66 1.31 41.93
CA ALA A 133 15.77 0.63 42.61
C ALA A 133 17.12 1.12 42.08
N ALA A 134 17.30 1.12 40.76
CA ALA A 134 18.52 1.62 40.14
C ALA A 134 18.79 3.10 40.43
N ALA A 135 17.74 3.91 40.66
CA ALA A 135 17.90 5.30 41.08
C ALA A 135 18.36 5.41 42.54
N ALA A 136 17.82 4.59 43.43
CA ALA A 136 18.25 4.51 44.82
C ALA A 136 19.73 4.05 44.93
N ASP A 137 20.13 3.05 44.14
CA ASP A 137 21.53 2.57 44.10
C ASP A 137 22.50 3.68 43.68
N ARG A 138 22.10 4.51 42.70
CA ARG A 138 22.91 5.66 42.29
C ARG A 138 23.05 6.71 43.38
N GLN A 139 21.97 6.97 44.14
CA GLN A 139 21.99 7.90 45.27
C GLN A 139 22.87 7.37 46.41
N ALA A 140 22.76 6.08 46.75
CA ALA A 140 23.63 5.44 47.73
C ALA A 140 25.11 5.57 47.33
N GLY A 141 25.44 5.24 46.07
CA GLY A 141 26.80 5.41 45.58
C GLY A 141 27.28 6.87 45.51
N GLN A 142 26.37 7.85 45.45
CA GLN A 142 26.73 9.28 45.60
C GLN A 142 27.05 9.61 47.05
N ALA A 143 26.20 9.19 47.99
CA ALA A 143 26.40 9.39 49.42
C ALA A 143 27.72 8.75 49.89
N ASP A 144 28.04 7.53 49.44
CA ASP A 144 29.30 6.86 49.75
C ASP A 144 30.52 7.66 49.26
N ARG A 145 30.43 8.26 48.07
CA ARG A 145 31.51 9.12 47.55
C ARG A 145 31.66 10.40 48.36
N GLU A 146 30.56 11.04 48.74
CA GLU A 146 30.58 12.23 49.59
C GLU A 146 31.18 11.92 50.96
N GLN A 147 30.80 10.80 51.57
CA GLN A 147 31.36 10.35 52.84
C GLN A 147 32.88 10.09 52.72
N ASN A 148 33.33 9.41 51.67
CA ASN A 148 34.76 9.19 51.42
C ASN A 148 35.53 10.51 51.26
N LEU A 149 34.95 11.53 50.62
CA LEU A 149 35.55 12.86 50.51
C LEU A 149 35.69 13.52 51.88
N ILE A 150 34.62 13.50 52.69
CA ILE A 150 34.63 14.02 54.06
C ILE A 150 35.69 13.31 54.92
N GLU A 151 35.75 11.98 54.87
CA GLU A 151 36.75 11.19 55.60
C GLU A 151 38.18 11.55 55.16
N ARG A 152 38.41 11.74 53.86
CA ARG A 152 39.71 12.15 53.33
C ARG A 152 40.10 13.56 53.78
N GLU A 153 39.17 14.50 53.79
CA GLU A 153 39.39 15.87 54.29
C GLU A 153 39.71 15.88 55.80
N GLN A 154 39.07 15.01 56.57
CA GLN A 154 39.35 14.85 58.00
C GLN A 154 40.71 14.22 58.27
N GLN A 155 41.12 13.22 57.49
CA GLN A 155 42.41 12.54 57.63
C GLN A 155 43.59 13.41 57.16
N HIS A 156 43.38 14.26 56.14
CA HIS A 156 44.40 15.15 55.58
C HIS A 156 43.92 16.60 55.62
N PRO A 157 43.87 17.23 56.81
CA PRO A 157 43.45 18.61 56.92
C PRO A 157 44.42 19.51 56.12
N PRO A 158 43.90 20.44 55.29
CA PRO A 158 44.69 21.19 54.30
C PRO A 158 45.77 22.12 54.89
N TRP A 159 45.88 22.20 56.21
CA TRP A 159 46.80 23.07 56.93
C TRP A 159 48.22 22.48 57.12
N ARG A 160 48.47 21.24 56.67
CA ARG A 160 49.82 20.64 56.60
C ARG A 160 50.41 20.67 55.18
N SER A 161 50.19 21.74 54.43
CA SER A 161 51.15 22.14 53.40
C SER A 161 52.37 22.75 54.09
N GLU A 162 53.16 21.89 54.75
CA GLU A 162 54.52 22.25 55.15
C GLU A 162 55.26 22.67 53.87
N THR A 163 55.58 23.96 53.82
CA THR A 163 56.36 24.67 52.81
C THR A 163 57.82 24.21 52.76
N ASN A 164 58.09 22.93 53.02
CA ASN A 164 59.42 22.38 53.01
C ASN A 164 59.75 21.83 51.62
N GLY A 165 60.24 22.74 50.78
CA GLY A 165 61.52 22.59 50.10
C GLY A 165 61.66 21.48 49.06
N SER A 166 61.76 21.90 47.80
CA SER A 166 62.87 21.57 46.91
C SER A 166 63.26 20.09 46.77
N GLY A 167 62.75 19.44 45.73
CA GLY A 167 63.23 18.13 45.27
C GLY A 167 62.92 17.90 43.80
N THR A 168 63.76 18.47 42.94
CA THR A 168 63.80 18.23 41.49
C THR A 168 64.16 16.79 41.16
N THR A 169 63.24 16.03 40.57
CA THR A 169 63.50 14.90 39.64
C THR A 169 62.19 14.68 38.86
N SER A 170 62.06 15.13 37.61
CA SER A 170 62.54 14.44 36.40
C SER A 170 62.06 13.00 36.34
N ASP A 171 60.76 12.79 36.08
CA ASP A 171 60.29 11.51 35.55
C ASP A 171 59.37 11.74 34.35
N THR A 172 59.84 11.24 33.23
CA THR A 172 59.31 11.40 31.89
C THR A 172 58.39 10.23 31.58
N GLY A 173 57.16 10.54 31.16
CA GLY A 173 56.43 9.67 30.25
C GLY A 173 55.25 8.93 30.88
N ARG A 174 54.15 9.64 31.10
CA ARG A 174 52.83 9.04 31.00
C ARG A 174 51.93 10.00 30.26
N ALA A 175 51.46 9.58 29.09
CA ALA A 175 50.57 10.34 28.23
C ALA A 175 49.30 10.70 29.00
N ASP A 176 49.33 11.90 29.55
CA ASP A 176 48.26 12.55 30.25
C ASP A 176 47.20 12.90 29.20
N VAL A 177 46.22 12.01 29.01
CA VAL A 177 44.96 12.38 28.38
C VAL A 177 44.23 13.21 29.43
N SER A 178 44.69 14.45 29.57
CA SER A 178 44.06 15.49 30.35
C SER A 178 42.66 15.66 29.78
N ALA A 179 41.71 14.98 30.41
CA ALA A 179 40.29 15.28 30.30
C ALA A 179 40.11 16.71 30.80
N ARG A 180 40.36 17.67 29.89
CA ARG A 180 39.97 19.06 30.08
C ARG A 180 38.51 19.00 30.51
N PRO A 181 38.12 19.46 31.71
CA PRO A 181 36.72 19.66 32.00
C PRO A 181 36.23 20.57 30.89
N ALA A 182 35.37 20.05 30.03
CA ALA A 182 34.79 20.82 28.94
C ALA A 182 34.20 22.07 29.61
N GLN A 183 34.88 23.20 29.45
CA GLN A 183 34.33 24.50 29.79
C GLN A 183 33.18 24.66 28.82
N MET A 184 32.03 24.15 29.25
CA MET A 184 30.80 24.19 28.49
C MET A 184 30.49 25.67 28.38
N ASP A 185 30.62 26.19 27.17
CA ASP A 185 30.46 27.61 26.89
C ASP A 185 29.11 28.06 27.50
N MET A 186 29.08 29.21 28.15
CA MET A 186 27.84 29.78 28.70
C MET A 186 26.75 29.89 27.61
N ARG A 187 27.17 29.97 26.34
CA ARG A 187 26.30 29.86 25.18
C ARG A 187 25.60 28.49 25.07
N ASP A 188 26.33 27.39 25.23
CA ASP A 188 25.77 26.02 25.18
C ASP A 188 24.79 25.76 26.32
N ILE A 189 25.06 26.29 27.51
CA ILE A 189 24.15 26.18 28.67
C ILE A 189 22.84 26.92 28.37
N ARG A 190 22.92 28.13 27.78
CA ARG A 190 21.74 28.91 27.41
C ARG A 190 20.93 28.23 26.31
N GLU A 191 21.58 27.69 25.29
CA GLU A 191 20.92 26.95 24.20
C GLU A 191 20.22 25.69 24.73
N ARG A 192 20.87 24.89 25.57
CA ARG A 192 20.23 23.72 26.21
C ARG A 192 19.04 24.10 27.07
N THR A 193 19.12 25.21 27.81
CA THR A 193 18.01 25.69 28.65
C THR A 193 16.82 26.12 27.79
N GLN A 194 17.06 26.83 26.69
CA GLN A 194 16.01 27.22 25.75
C GLN A 194 15.37 26.00 25.07
N ASP A 195 16.16 25.00 24.70
CA ASP A 195 15.65 23.75 24.14
C ASP A 195 14.79 22.96 25.13
N ILE A 196 15.18 22.89 26.40
CA ILE A 196 14.37 22.27 27.45
C ILE A 196 13.03 23.01 27.60
N MET A 197 13.04 24.35 27.60
CA MET A 197 11.82 25.14 27.67
C MET A 197 10.91 24.92 26.45
N ARG A 198 11.47 24.91 25.23
CA ARG A 198 10.72 24.62 23.99
C ARG A 198 10.10 23.23 24.00
N ARG A 199 10.85 22.21 24.44
CA ARG A 199 10.33 20.84 24.58
C ARG A 199 9.19 20.77 25.61
N GLY A 200 9.32 21.49 26.73
CA GLY A 200 8.26 21.59 27.74
C GLY A 200 7.01 22.31 27.24
N GLU A 201 7.16 23.33 26.40
CA GLU A 201 6.04 24.03 25.77
C GLU A 201 5.32 23.16 24.74
N LEU A 202 6.06 22.49 23.85
CA LEU A 202 5.51 21.54 22.89
C LEU A 202 4.77 20.39 23.59
N ALA A 203 5.31 19.87 24.70
CA ALA A 203 4.65 18.83 25.49
C ALA A 203 3.30 19.33 26.07
N ARG A 204 3.24 20.58 26.55
CA ARG A 204 2.00 21.19 27.05
C ARG A 204 0.98 21.42 25.94
N GLN A 205 1.41 21.86 24.76
CA GLN A 205 0.54 22.02 23.59
C GLN A 205 -0.04 20.67 23.15
N ASN A 206 0.81 19.64 23.03
CA ASN A 206 0.37 18.29 22.67
C ASN A 206 -0.63 17.72 23.70
N ALA A 207 -0.38 17.93 25.00
CA ALA A 207 -1.32 17.51 26.04
C ALA A 207 -2.66 18.25 25.94
N ALA A 208 -2.67 19.54 25.61
CA ALA A 208 -3.90 20.30 25.40
C ALA A 208 -4.68 19.80 24.17
N THR A 209 -3.99 19.53 23.05
CA THR A 209 -4.62 18.96 21.85
C THR A 209 -5.21 17.58 22.11
N ALA A 210 -4.51 16.73 22.86
CA ALA A 210 -5.00 15.41 23.23
C ALA A 210 -6.29 15.48 24.07
N ARG A 211 -6.38 16.42 25.03
CA ARG A 211 -7.61 16.65 25.81
C ARG A 211 -8.78 17.03 24.92
N LEU A 212 -8.59 17.95 23.98
CA LEU A 212 -9.63 18.34 23.03
C LEU A 212 -10.10 17.17 22.14
N GLN A 213 -9.20 16.26 21.77
CA GLN A 213 -9.56 15.06 21.03
C GLN A 213 -10.39 14.08 21.87
N VAL A 214 -10.02 13.86 23.13
CA VAL A 214 -10.78 13.03 24.07
C VAL A 214 -12.19 13.60 24.26
N ASP A 215 -12.32 14.90 24.48
CA ASP A 215 -13.62 15.56 24.64
C ASP A 215 -14.50 15.42 23.39
N ARG A 216 -13.91 15.57 22.19
CA ARG A 216 -14.63 15.39 20.92
C ARG A 216 -15.11 13.94 20.73
N ILE A 217 -14.31 12.95 21.12
CA ILE A 217 -14.71 11.53 21.08
C ILE A 217 -15.85 11.28 22.07
N ALA A 218 -15.76 11.81 23.29
CA ALA A 218 -16.80 11.70 24.30
C ALA A 218 -18.13 12.30 23.82
N GLN A 219 -18.09 13.47 23.17
CA GLN A 219 -19.26 14.11 22.57
C GLN A 219 -19.89 13.22 21.47
N ARG A 220 -19.09 12.69 20.54
CA ARG A 220 -19.59 11.78 19.50
C ARG A 220 -20.21 10.52 20.08
N LEU A 221 -19.62 9.95 21.13
CA LEU A 221 -20.20 8.78 21.81
C LEU A 221 -21.53 9.12 22.48
N ALA A 222 -21.66 10.31 23.08
CA ALA A 222 -22.92 10.76 23.65
C ALA A 222 -24.02 10.95 22.57
N GLU A 223 -23.68 11.53 21.42
CA GLU A 223 -24.59 11.67 20.27
C GLU A 223 -25.02 10.31 19.70
N LEU A 224 -24.11 9.35 19.58
CA LEU A 224 -24.47 8.00 19.12
C LEU A 224 -25.39 7.29 20.12
N ARG A 225 -25.15 7.46 21.42
CA ARG A 225 -26.01 6.91 22.47
C ARG A 225 -27.41 7.54 22.46
N SER A 226 -27.54 8.83 22.17
CA SER A 226 -28.85 9.48 22.09
C SER A 226 -29.64 9.05 20.85
N ARG A 227 -28.99 8.76 19.72
CA ARG A 227 -29.64 8.24 18.51
C ARG A 227 -30.16 6.81 18.61
N LEU A 228 -29.63 6.04 19.56
CA LEU A 228 -30.02 4.64 19.78
C LEU A 228 -31.19 4.46 20.77
N ARG A 229 -31.64 5.55 21.42
CA ARG A 229 -32.81 5.56 22.30
C ARG A 229 -34.02 6.11 21.55
#